data_AF-A0A0M2P4M1-F1
#
_entry.id   AF-A0A0M2P4M1-F1
#
_cell.length_a   1.000
_cell.length_b   1.000
_cell.length_c   1.000
_cell.angle_alpha   90.00
_cell.angle_beta   90.00
_cell.angle_gamma   90.00
#
_symmetry.space_group_name_H-M   'P 1'
#
loop_
_entity.id
_entity.type
_entity.pdbx_description
1 polymer ?
#
loop_
_entity_poly.entity_id
_entity_poly.type
_entity_poly.pdbx_seq_one_letter_code
_entity_poly.pdbx_strand_id
1 'polypeptide(L)'
;MGIIFAACSATMVNEVDKELNNGNSEVEKDDNASKGQKAALNSAKTYADTMHMSKDGIYEQLTSDAGDQFSEEDAQYAVDHLKVDYKKNALESAKSYQDDQSMSKDAIYDQLISDAGDKFTEEQAQFAVDHLED
;
A
#
# COMPACT_ATOMS: atom_id res chain seq x y z
N MET A 1 -36.27 48.11 21.54
CA MET A 1 -36.05 46.66 21.70
C MET A 1 -34.61 46.39 21.30
N GLY A 2 -33.72 46.09 22.25
CA GLY A 2 -32.28 45.96 22.00
C GLY A 2 -31.72 44.58 22.40
N ILE A 3 -30.43 44.39 22.09
CA ILE A 3 -29.44 43.46 22.69
C ILE A 3 -29.59 41.99 22.22
N ILE A 4 -28.73 41.41 21.34
CA ILE A 4 -27.31 40.95 21.44
C ILE A 4 -27.19 39.44 21.77
N PHE A 5 -26.46 38.73 20.89
CA PHE A 5 -25.55 37.56 21.01
C PHE A 5 -25.94 36.23 21.72
N ALA A 6 -25.67 35.11 21.05
CA ALA A 6 -24.98 33.86 21.51
C ALA A 6 -25.05 32.82 20.37
N ALA A 7 -24.00 32.46 19.62
CA ALA A 7 -22.78 31.71 19.93
C ALA A 7 -22.98 30.18 20.15
N CYS A 8 -22.10 29.41 19.48
CA CYS A 8 -21.71 28.00 19.68
C CYS A 8 -22.62 26.91 19.06
N SER A 9 -22.15 25.85 18.39
CA SER A 9 -20.80 25.26 18.30
C SER A 9 -20.60 24.45 17.02
N ALA A 10 -19.35 24.53 16.54
CA ALA A 10 -18.58 23.57 15.76
C ALA A 10 -19.20 22.19 15.47
N THR A 11 -19.28 21.84 14.18
CA THR A 11 -18.78 20.53 13.75
C THR A 11 -17.49 20.80 13.01
N MET A 12 -16.38 20.60 13.73
CA MET A 12 -15.06 20.60 13.12
C MET A 12 -15.03 19.37 12.21
N VAL A 13 -15.04 19.60 10.90
CA VAL A 13 -14.60 18.58 9.96
C VAL A 13 -13.13 18.32 10.31
N ASN A 14 -12.91 17.13 10.83
CA ASN A 14 -11.67 16.66 11.41
C ASN A 14 -10.54 16.86 10.39
N GLU A 15 -9.68 17.86 10.61
CA GLU A 15 -8.49 18.18 9.80
C GLU A 15 -7.35 17.13 9.99
N VAL A 16 -7.69 15.88 10.30
CA VAL A 16 -6.72 14.82 10.66
C VAL A 16 -6.27 14.00 9.43
N ASP A 17 -6.94 14.11 8.28
CA ASP A 17 -6.58 13.32 7.09
C ASP A 17 -5.45 13.93 6.24
N LYS A 18 -4.88 15.08 6.62
CA LYS A 18 -3.92 15.81 5.75
C LYS A 18 -2.44 15.53 6.04
N GLU A 19 -2.12 14.75 7.06
CA GLU A 19 -0.74 14.55 7.54
C GLU A 19 -0.20 13.12 7.30
N LEU A 20 -0.69 12.39 6.29
CA LEU A 20 -0.11 11.10 5.86
C LEU A 20 0.20 11.02 4.36
N ASN A 21 0.04 12.12 3.61
CA ASN A 21 0.29 12.13 2.17
C ASN A 21 1.74 12.47 1.83
N ASN A 22 2.67 11.62 2.30
CA ASN A 22 4.03 11.55 1.76
C ASN A 22 4.35 10.12 1.30
N GLY A 23 3.32 9.32 1.00
CA GLY A 23 3.42 7.99 0.42
C GLY A 23 3.24 8.05 -1.10
N ASN A 24 3.79 7.07 -1.81
CA ASN A 24 3.77 7.00 -3.28
C ASN A 24 2.41 6.48 -3.82
N SER A 25 1.43 6.33 -2.93
CA SER A 25 0.16 5.66 -3.18
C SER A 25 -1.01 6.65 -3.14
N GLU A 26 -1.78 6.71 -4.23
CA GLU A 26 -3.03 7.46 -4.31
C GLU A 26 -4.24 6.53 -4.25
N VAL A 27 -5.35 7.05 -3.71
CA VAL A 27 -6.64 6.36 -3.64
C VAL A 27 -7.61 7.05 -4.60
N GLU A 28 -8.22 6.27 -5.50
CA GLU A 28 -9.40 6.78 -6.21
C GLU A 28 -10.57 6.92 -5.24
N LYS A 29 -11.14 8.14 -5.16
CA LYS A 29 -12.37 8.36 -4.40
C LYS A 29 -13.55 7.80 -5.18
N ASP A 30 -13.98 6.60 -4.82
CA ASP A 30 -15.28 6.06 -5.19
C ASP A 30 -16.27 6.23 -4.03
N ASP A 31 -17.22 7.14 -4.21
CA ASP A 31 -18.30 7.38 -3.25
C ASP A 31 -19.24 6.16 -3.12
N ASN A 32 -19.25 5.26 -4.10
CA ASN A 32 -20.05 4.04 -4.13
C ASN A 32 -19.39 2.85 -3.42
N ALA A 33 -18.11 2.95 -3.04
CA ALA A 33 -17.42 1.86 -2.39
C ALA A 33 -17.97 1.54 -0.98
N SER A 34 -18.05 0.24 -0.68
CA SER A 34 -18.49 -0.30 0.60
C SER A 34 -17.54 0.12 1.74
N LYS A 35 -17.99 -0.02 3.00
CA LYS A 35 -17.10 0.21 4.15
C LYS A 35 -15.94 -0.79 4.18
N GLY A 36 -16.17 -2.04 3.76
CA GLY A 36 -15.16 -3.09 3.67
C GLY A 36 -14.10 -2.74 2.63
N GLN A 37 -14.55 -2.40 1.42
CA GLN A 37 -13.69 -1.94 0.32
C GLN A 37 -12.82 -0.74 0.69
N LYS A 38 -13.39 0.28 1.37
CA LYS A 38 -12.63 1.44 1.85
C LYS A 38 -11.61 1.06 2.92
N ALA A 39 -11.95 0.15 3.82
CA ALA A 39 -11.02 -0.34 4.84
C ALA A 39 -9.87 -1.15 4.23
N ALA A 40 -10.18 -2.08 3.32
CA ALA A 40 -9.20 -2.89 2.60
C ALA A 40 -8.25 -2.00 1.78
N LEU A 41 -8.76 -0.96 1.11
CA LEU A 41 -7.94 -0.02 0.35
C LEU A 41 -6.98 0.78 1.24
N ASN A 42 -7.41 1.16 2.45
CA ASN A 42 -6.53 1.81 3.41
C ASN A 42 -5.43 0.86 3.92
N SER A 43 -5.76 -0.40 4.23
CA SER A 43 -4.76 -1.42 4.58
C SER A 43 -3.77 -1.66 3.43
N ALA A 44 -4.28 -1.79 2.20
CA ALA A 44 -3.47 -1.98 1.00
C ALA A 44 -2.45 -0.84 0.82
N LYS A 45 -2.88 0.40 1.07
CA LYS A 45 -1.99 1.57 1.07
C LYS A 45 -0.88 1.45 2.10
N THR A 46 -1.19 1.00 3.33
CA THR A 46 -0.17 0.77 4.36
C THR A 46 0.83 -0.30 3.95
N TYR A 47 0.37 -1.44 3.42
CA TYR A 47 1.26 -2.50 2.95
C TYR A 47 2.17 -2.04 1.81
N ALA A 48 1.63 -1.27 0.85
CA ALA A 48 2.42 -0.71 -0.23
C ALA A 48 3.44 0.35 0.24
N ASP A 49 3.00 1.31 1.05
CA ASP A 49 3.84 2.45 1.44
C ASP A 49 4.88 2.10 2.51
N THR A 50 4.56 1.17 3.42
CA THR A 50 5.42 0.87 4.59
C THR A 50 6.15 -0.45 4.46
N MET A 51 5.54 -1.45 3.83
CA MET A 51 6.14 -2.77 3.66
C MET A 51 6.63 -3.03 2.23
N HIS A 52 6.42 -2.08 1.31
CA HIS A 52 6.86 -2.15 -0.08
C HIS A 52 6.43 -3.44 -0.79
N MET A 53 5.24 -3.94 -0.48
CA MET A 53 4.77 -5.21 -1.02
C MET A 53 4.37 -5.11 -2.51
N SER A 54 4.38 -6.26 -3.19
CA SER A 54 3.81 -6.41 -4.53
C SER A 54 2.28 -6.37 -4.51
N LYS A 55 1.65 -6.22 -5.69
CA LYS A 55 0.18 -6.25 -5.81
C LYS A 55 -0.39 -7.58 -5.26
N ASP A 56 0.24 -8.69 -5.63
CA ASP A 56 -0.24 -10.03 -5.25
C ASP A 56 0.02 -10.30 -3.76
N GLY A 57 1.17 -9.90 -3.24
CA GLY A 57 1.46 -9.99 -1.81
C GLY A 57 0.48 -9.18 -0.95
N ILE A 58 0.10 -7.98 -1.41
CA ILE A 58 -0.93 -7.18 -0.72
C ILE A 58 -2.28 -7.91 -0.73
N TYR A 59 -2.70 -8.47 -1.85
CA TYR A 59 -3.95 -9.22 -1.93
C TYR A 59 -3.96 -10.41 -0.98
N GLU A 60 -2.88 -11.18 -0.94
CA GLU A 60 -2.74 -12.32 -0.02
C GLU A 60 -2.79 -11.87 1.44
N GLN A 61 -2.15 -10.76 1.79
CA GLN A 61 -2.15 -10.26 3.15
C GLN A 61 -3.52 -9.72 3.59
N LEU A 62 -4.27 -9.10 2.68
CA LEU A 62 -5.62 -8.64 2.94
C LEU A 62 -6.59 -9.80 3.17
N THR A 63 -6.40 -10.92 2.47
CA THR A 63 -7.30 -12.10 2.53
C THR A 63 -6.87 -13.15 3.54
N SER A 64 -5.62 -13.13 4.00
CA SER A 64 -5.05 -14.12 4.91
C SER A 64 -5.77 -14.18 6.26
N ASP A 65 -5.97 -15.41 6.75
CA ASP A 65 -6.50 -15.69 8.10
C ASP A 65 -5.64 -15.11 9.23
N ALA A 66 -4.35 -14.92 8.98
CA ALA A 66 -3.41 -14.32 9.93
C ALA A 66 -3.20 -12.80 9.69
N GLY A 67 -3.76 -12.27 8.59
CA GLY A 67 -3.71 -10.86 8.21
C GLY A 67 -4.99 -10.12 8.57
N ASP A 68 -5.55 -9.41 7.59
CA ASP A 68 -6.71 -8.55 7.83
C ASP A 68 -8.07 -9.26 7.65
N GLN A 69 -8.07 -10.47 7.07
CA GLN A 69 -9.26 -11.30 6.87
C GLN A 69 -10.40 -10.61 6.12
N PHE A 70 -10.08 -9.71 5.19
CA PHE A 70 -11.06 -9.12 4.28
C PHE A 70 -11.63 -10.17 3.33
N SER A 71 -12.84 -9.92 2.83
CA SER A 71 -13.39 -10.75 1.76
C SER A 71 -12.55 -10.63 0.49
N GLU A 72 -12.54 -11.67 -0.35
CA GLU A 72 -11.87 -11.63 -1.65
C GLU A 72 -12.34 -10.44 -2.50
N GLU A 73 -13.63 -10.07 -2.40
CA GLU A 73 -14.20 -8.92 -3.11
C GLU A 73 -13.65 -7.58 -2.62
N ASP A 74 -13.54 -7.39 -1.29
CA ASP A 74 -12.97 -6.17 -0.72
C ASP A 74 -11.47 -6.06 -1.02
N ALA A 75 -10.74 -7.17 -0.93
CA ALA A 75 -9.30 -7.22 -1.23
C ALA A 75 -9.02 -6.97 -2.72
N GLN A 76 -9.82 -7.58 -3.62
CA GLN A 76 -9.70 -7.35 -5.06
C GLN A 76 -9.98 -5.88 -5.39
N TYR A 77 -11.05 -5.32 -4.82
CA TYR A 77 -11.36 -3.90 -4.96
C TYR A 77 -10.17 -3.04 -4.53
N ALA A 78 -9.56 -3.34 -3.37
CA ALA A 78 -8.43 -2.59 -2.84
C ALA A 78 -7.24 -2.59 -3.80
N VAL A 79 -6.79 -3.75 -4.28
CA VAL A 79 -5.61 -3.81 -5.16
C VAL A 79 -5.87 -3.27 -6.57
N ASP A 80 -7.12 -3.21 -7.02
CA ASP A 80 -7.50 -2.61 -8.30
C ASP A 80 -7.61 -1.09 -8.25
N HIS A 81 -7.97 -0.53 -7.09
CA HIS A 81 -8.11 0.92 -6.89
C HIS A 81 -6.90 1.56 -6.21
N LEU A 82 -5.94 0.77 -5.76
CA LEU A 82 -4.67 1.24 -5.23
C LEU A 82 -3.77 1.72 -6.38
N LYS A 83 -3.47 3.01 -6.41
CA LYS A 83 -2.52 3.60 -7.37
C LYS A 83 -1.16 3.70 -6.74
N VAL A 84 -0.28 2.75 -7.01
CA VAL A 84 1.11 2.76 -6.54
C VAL A 84 2.07 2.34 -7.64
N ASP A 85 3.27 2.90 -7.62
CA ASP A 85 4.38 2.40 -8.44
C ASP A 85 5.00 1.14 -7.82
N TYR A 86 4.54 -0.02 -8.29
CA TYR A 86 5.08 -1.30 -7.82
C TYR A 86 6.53 -1.56 -8.24
N LYS A 87 7.06 -0.87 -9.26
CA LYS A 87 8.50 -0.96 -9.58
C LYS A 87 9.34 -0.30 -8.50
N LYS A 88 8.85 0.81 -7.95
CA LYS A 88 9.48 1.46 -6.79
C LYS A 88 9.41 0.57 -5.55
N ASN A 89 8.27 -0.07 -5.29
CA ASN A 89 8.16 -1.03 -4.20
C ASN A 89 9.17 -2.17 -4.34
N ALA A 90 9.26 -2.78 -5.52
CA ALA A 90 10.24 -3.83 -5.80
C ALA A 90 11.68 -3.37 -5.54
N LEU A 91 12.04 -2.14 -5.94
CA LEU A 91 13.35 -1.57 -5.68
C LEU A 91 13.63 -1.38 -4.19
N GLU A 92 12.67 -0.92 -3.39
CA GLU A 92 12.86 -0.78 -1.94
C GLU A 92 12.98 -2.16 -1.25
N SER A 93 12.18 -3.16 -1.67
CA SER A 93 12.36 -4.54 -1.20
C SER A 93 13.73 -5.10 -1.57
N ALA A 94 14.18 -4.86 -2.81
CA ALA A 94 15.49 -5.28 -3.29
C ALA A 94 16.64 -4.68 -2.47
N LYS A 95 16.55 -3.40 -2.12
CA LYS A 95 17.53 -2.73 -1.24
C LYS A 95 17.56 -3.36 0.14
N SER A 96 16.41 -3.67 0.74
CA SER A 96 16.37 -4.35 2.04
C SER A 96 17.04 -5.72 1.98
N TYR A 97 16.81 -6.53 0.93
CA TYR A 97 17.53 -7.79 0.76
C TYR A 97 19.04 -7.60 0.58
N GLN A 98 19.46 -6.58 -0.17
CA GLN A 98 20.87 -6.25 -0.34
C GLN A 98 21.51 -5.83 0.99
N ASP A 99 20.89 -4.89 1.70
CA ASP A 99 21.46 -4.26 2.90
C ASP A 99 21.39 -5.18 4.12
N ASP A 100 20.24 -5.83 4.35
CA ASP A 100 19.98 -6.60 5.57
C ASP A 100 20.46 -8.05 5.45
N GLN A 101 20.44 -8.61 4.23
CA GLN A 101 20.74 -10.03 3.98
C GLN A 101 21.97 -10.24 3.10
N SER A 102 22.57 -9.18 2.56
CA SER A 102 23.76 -9.27 1.69
C SER A 102 23.57 -10.22 0.50
N MET A 103 22.35 -10.27 -0.03
CA MET A 103 22.01 -11.14 -1.16
C MET A 103 22.61 -10.60 -2.47
N SER A 104 22.93 -11.50 -3.41
CA SER A 104 23.34 -11.11 -4.76
C SER A 104 22.15 -10.62 -5.58
N LYS A 105 22.41 -9.83 -6.63
CA LYS A 105 21.36 -9.36 -7.55
C LYS A 105 20.52 -10.51 -8.12
N ASP A 106 21.15 -11.63 -8.50
CA ASP A 106 20.43 -12.82 -9.00
C ASP A 106 19.52 -13.44 -7.92
N ALA A 107 20.02 -13.58 -6.68
CA ALA A 107 19.22 -14.12 -5.58
C ALA A 107 18.06 -13.19 -5.19
N ILE A 108 18.28 -11.88 -5.28
CA ILE A 108 17.24 -10.87 -5.06
C ILE A 108 16.17 -10.96 -6.14
N TYR A 109 16.57 -11.08 -7.41
CA TYR A 109 15.62 -11.27 -8.51
C TYR A 109 14.73 -12.50 -8.28
N ASP A 110 15.33 -13.65 -7.98
CA ASP A 110 14.61 -14.90 -7.71
C ASP A 110 13.66 -14.76 -6.51
N GLN A 111 14.10 -14.06 -5.46
CA GLN A 111 13.29 -13.82 -4.26
C GLN A 111 12.08 -12.93 -4.55
N LEU A 112 12.28 -11.86 -5.33
CA LEU A 112 11.22 -10.91 -5.66
C LEU A 112 10.10 -11.58 -6.48
N ILE A 113 10.43 -12.48 -7.41
CA ILE A 113 9.44 -13.17 -8.25
C ILE A 113 8.87 -14.44 -7.62
N SER A 114 9.46 -14.93 -6.52
CA SER A 114 9.09 -16.21 -5.93
C SER A 114 7.65 -16.24 -5.45
N ASP A 115 6.93 -17.33 -5.77
CA ASP A 115 5.59 -17.63 -5.27
C ASP A 115 5.53 -17.80 -3.75
N ALA A 116 6.67 -18.08 -3.11
CA ALA A 116 6.78 -18.13 -1.65
C ALA A 116 7.45 -16.88 -1.06
N GLY A 117 7.88 -15.97 -1.93
CA GLY A 117 8.50 -14.68 -1.58
C GLY A 117 7.55 -13.53 -1.84
N ASP A 118 8.02 -12.53 -2.59
CA ASP A 118 7.31 -11.26 -2.71
C ASP A 118 6.32 -11.19 -3.87
N LYS A 119 6.34 -12.12 -4.82
CA LYS A 119 5.40 -12.20 -5.95
C LYS A 119 5.31 -10.93 -6.80
N PHE A 120 6.43 -10.22 -6.96
CA PHE A 120 6.53 -9.19 -7.99
C PHE A 120 6.50 -9.83 -9.38
N THR A 121 6.02 -9.06 -10.36
CA THR A 121 6.17 -9.46 -11.76
C THR A 121 7.65 -9.47 -12.16
N GLU A 122 8.03 -10.29 -13.14
CA GLU A 122 9.39 -10.32 -13.68
C GLU A 122 9.88 -8.93 -14.11
N GLU A 123 9.01 -8.10 -14.69
CA GLU A 123 9.36 -6.73 -15.10
C GLU A 123 9.69 -5.83 -13.89
N GLN A 124 8.97 -5.96 -12.79
CA GLN A 124 9.22 -5.20 -11.56
C GLN A 124 10.49 -5.67 -10.88
N ALA A 125 10.70 -6.98 -10.79
CA ALA A 125 11.92 -7.55 -10.23
C ALA A 125 13.15 -7.19 -11.06
N GLN A 126 13.07 -7.27 -12.39
CA GLN A 126 14.15 -6.87 -13.28
C GLN A 126 14.48 -5.39 -13.12
N PHE A 127 13.45 -4.53 -13.11
CA PHE A 127 13.65 -3.10 -12.85
C PHE A 127 14.37 -2.88 -11.51
N ALA A 128 13.96 -3.58 -10.45
CA ALA A 128 14.57 -3.43 -9.14
C ALA A 128 16.07 -3.77 -9.17
N VAL A 129 16.45 -4.92 -9.69
CA VAL A 129 17.87 -5.35 -9.71
C VAL A 129 18.74 -4.53 -10.67
N ASP A 130 18.17 -4.03 -11.76
CA ASP A 130 18.85 -3.11 -12.69
C ASP A 130 19.18 -1.75 -12.05
N HIS A 131 18.43 -1.36 -11.01
CA HIS A 131 18.58 -0.09 -10.31
C HIS A 131 19.18 -0.25 -8.89
N LEU A 132 19.67 -1.44 -8.54
CA LEU A 132 20.48 -1.64 -7.34
C LEU A 132 21.91 -1.14 -7.58
N GLU A 133 22.44 -0.40 -6.61
CA GLU A 133 23.85 -0.05 -6.56
C GLU A 133 24.71 -1.32 -6.37
N ASP A 134 25.98 -1.26 -6.76
CA ASP A 134 26.94 -2.36 -6.62
C ASP A 134 27.58 -2.44 -5.22
#